data_AF-A0AAP1G5W9-F1
#
_entry.id   AF-A0AAP1G5W9-F1
#
_cell.length_a   1.000
_cell.length_b   1.000
_cell.length_c   1.000
_cell.angle_alpha   90.00
_cell.angle_beta   90.00
_cell.angle_gamma   90.00
#
_symmetry.space_group_name_H-M   'P 1'
#
loop_
_entity.id
_entity.type
_entity.pdbx_description
1 polymer ?
#
loop_
_entity_poly.entity_id
_entity_poly.type
_entity_poly.pdbx_seq_one_letter_code
_entity_poly.pdbx_strand_id
1 'polypeptide(L)'
;MTDRFPFYARRTIQTVALVALWGLGACDKHPDAMAQQLDLSNLPKHYDTLGASSLTLNYTPWYIHQWGIEGPDGSGVTGGGPNVWPAGADGRPSGGGKETCCSDIPAAWQPDLMLTVRWLVDKKQDGKTPGYWYKAENVRVPKYGRVMGGLWAVFLPGDRVRIMVADGQKGDANDPGIRPPDNDPYIARGVVDEEWNRLYRATSFAATHDLPGPKD
;
A
#
# COMPACT_ATOMS: atom_id res chain seq x y z
N MET A 1 9.03 -39.62 -80.19
CA MET A 1 8.44 -39.23 -81.48
C MET A 1 6.99 -39.64 -81.47
N THR A 2 6.09 -38.70 -81.78
CA THR A 2 4.68 -38.86 -82.23
C THR A 2 3.73 -39.64 -81.29
N ASP A 3 2.49 -39.25 -81.03
CA ASP A 3 1.71 -38.04 -81.32
C ASP A 3 0.33 -38.26 -80.63
N ARG A 4 -0.35 -37.16 -80.30
CA ARG A 4 -1.80 -36.91 -80.45
C ARG A 4 -2.87 -37.71 -79.66
N PHE A 5 -3.63 -36.92 -78.89
CA PHE A 5 -5.06 -37.02 -78.56
C PHE A 5 -5.95 -37.40 -79.76
N PRO A 6 -7.16 -37.98 -79.55
CA PRO A 6 -8.40 -37.16 -79.57
C PRO A 6 -9.49 -37.63 -78.55
N PHE A 7 -10.22 -36.73 -77.87
CA PHE A 7 -11.46 -36.02 -78.25
C PHE A 7 -12.76 -36.86 -78.28
N TYR A 8 -13.72 -36.45 -77.42
CA TYR A 8 -15.17 -36.27 -77.69
C TYR A 8 -16.03 -37.53 -78.03
N ALA A 9 -17.29 -37.75 -77.60
CA ALA A 9 -18.32 -36.87 -77.06
C ALA A 9 -19.55 -37.68 -76.57
N ARG A 10 -20.37 -37.02 -75.72
CA ARG A 10 -21.85 -36.92 -75.73
C ARG A 10 -22.76 -38.07 -75.21
N ARG A 11 -23.52 -37.65 -74.16
CA ARG A 11 -24.99 -37.74 -73.93
C ARG A 11 -25.56 -39.16 -73.70
N THR A 12 -26.40 -39.43 -72.69
CA THR A 12 -27.73 -38.83 -72.44
C THR A 12 -28.27 -39.18 -71.04
N ILE A 13 -28.82 -38.16 -70.36
CA ILE A 13 -30.13 -38.07 -69.69
C ILE A 13 -30.70 -39.35 -69.03
N GLN A 14 -30.88 -39.30 -67.70
CA GLN A 14 -32.17 -39.64 -67.07
C GLN A 14 -32.28 -39.02 -65.67
N THR A 15 -33.15 -38.04 -65.55
CA THR A 15 -33.70 -37.51 -64.30
C THR A 15 -34.64 -38.54 -63.68
N VAL A 16 -34.40 -38.92 -62.43
CA VAL A 16 -35.42 -39.48 -61.53
C VAL A 16 -35.34 -38.70 -60.22
N ALA A 17 -36.46 -38.08 -59.88
CA ALA A 17 -36.69 -37.32 -58.66
C ALA A 17 -37.08 -38.23 -57.48
N LEU A 18 -37.14 -37.62 -56.28
CA LEU A 18 -37.61 -38.12 -54.97
C LEU A 18 -36.47 -38.70 -54.11
N VAL A 19 -36.23 -38.29 -52.86
CA VAL A 19 -37.14 -37.79 -51.81
C VAL A 19 -36.40 -36.76 -50.94
N ALA A 20 -37.05 -35.62 -50.67
CA ALA A 20 -36.63 -34.71 -49.60
C ALA A 20 -37.03 -35.30 -48.24
N LEU A 21 -36.05 -35.72 -47.44
CA LEU A 21 -36.22 -35.91 -46.00
C LEU A 21 -35.64 -34.68 -45.31
N TRP A 22 -36.55 -33.84 -44.81
CA TRP A 22 -36.24 -32.72 -43.92
C TRP A 22 -35.77 -33.30 -42.59
N GLY A 23 -34.46 -33.49 -42.45
CA GLY A 23 -33.84 -33.66 -41.14
C GLY A 23 -33.93 -32.34 -40.39
N LEU A 24 -34.84 -32.25 -39.41
CA LEU A 24 -34.78 -31.26 -38.34
C LEU A 24 -33.54 -31.57 -37.50
N GLY A 25 -32.38 -31.14 -37.98
CA GLY A 25 -31.20 -30.95 -37.14
C GLY A 25 -31.46 -29.71 -36.29
N ALA A 26 -32.02 -29.91 -35.10
CA ALA A 26 -32.01 -28.90 -34.07
C ALA A 26 -30.54 -28.53 -33.83
N CYS A 27 -30.15 -27.29 -34.17
CA CYS A 27 -28.98 -26.69 -33.58
C CYS A 27 -29.27 -26.57 -32.08
N ASP A 28 -28.81 -27.55 -31.30
CA ASP A 28 -28.62 -27.38 -29.87
C ASP A 28 -27.68 -26.17 -29.72
N LYS A 29 -28.30 -25.03 -29.41
CA LYS A 29 -27.61 -23.87 -28.89
C LYS A 29 -27.01 -24.33 -27.58
N HIS A 30 -25.76 -24.79 -27.63
CA HIS A 30 -24.92 -24.80 -26.45
C HIS A 30 -25.02 -23.38 -25.85
N PRO A 31 -25.49 -23.23 -24.60
CA PRO A 31 -25.26 -21.97 -23.92
C PRO A 31 -23.74 -21.88 -23.81
N ASP A 32 -23.17 -20.91 -24.53
CA ASP A 32 -21.79 -20.48 -24.33
C ASP A 32 -21.60 -20.42 -22.81
N ALA A 33 -20.72 -21.29 -22.30
CA ALA A 33 -20.28 -21.21 -20.93
C ALA A 33 -19.76 -19.78 -20.78
N MET A 34 -20.53 -18.96 -20.06
CA MET A 34 -20.19 -17.61 -19.71
C MET A 34 -18.83 -17.69 -19.02
N ALA A 35 -17.76 -17.49 -19.78
CA ALA A 35 -16.47 -17.17 -19.24
C ALA A 35 -16.69 -15.82 -18.57
N GLN A 36 -17.00 -15.85 -17.28
CA GLN A 36 -16.96 -14.67 -16.45
C GLN A 36 -15.56 -14.11 -16.63
N GLN A 37 -15.46 -13.01 -17.36
CA GLN A 37 -14.24 -12.25 -17.47
C GLN A 37 -13.88 -11.85 -16.05
N LEU A 38 -12.89 -12.52 -15.46
CA LEU A 38 -12.40 -12.19 -14.13
C LEU A 38 -11.97 -10.73 -14.17
N ASP A 39 -12.71 -9.88 -13.47
CA ASP A 39 -12.34 -8.49 -13.30
C ASP A 39 -11.18 -8.42 -12.30
N LEU A 40 -9.98 -8.64 -12.83
CA LEU A 40 -8.72 -8.60 -12.09
C LEU A 40 -8.44 -7.22 -11.49
N SER A 41 -9.17 -6.17 -11.89
CA SER A 41 -9.00 -4.82 -11.34
C SER A 41 -9.50 -4.68 -9.89
N ASN A 42 -10.38 -5.60 -9.46
CA ASN A 42 -10.96 -5.64 -8.13
C ASN A 42 -10.37 -6.74 -7.22
N LEU A 43 -9.34 -7.44 -7.68
CA LEU A 43 -8.62 -8.37 -6.80
C LEU A 43 -7.78 -7.59 -5.78
N PRO A 44 -7.69 -8.07 -4.53
CA PRO A 44 -6.74 -7.55 -3.55
C PRO A 44 -5.34 -7.48 -4.18
N LYS A 45 -4.78 -6.26 -4.26
CA LYS A 45 -3.43 -6.06 -4.81
C LYS A 45 -2.41 -6.57 -3.82
N HIS A 46 -1.95 -7.80 -4.02
CA HIS A 46 -0.80 -8.32 -3.31
C HIS A 46 0.49 -7.74 -3.91
N TYR A 47 1.34 -7.15 -3.09
CA TYR A 47 2.64 -6.67 -3.53
C TYR A 47 3.72 -7.65 -3.10
N ASP A 48 4.77 -7.79 -3.91
CA ASP A 48 6.00 -8.39 -3.43
C ASP A 48 6.62 -7.44 -2.41
N THR A 49 6.52 -7.78 -1.13
CA THR A 49 7.02 -6.96 -0.04
C THR A 49 8.42 -7.39 0.39
N LEU A 50 9.12 -6.45 1.02
CA LEU A 50 10.34 -6.70 1.75
C LEU A 50 10.28 -6.04 3.12
N GLY A 51 10.94 -6.64 4.10
CA GLY A 51 11.10 -6.06 5.42
C GLY A 51 12.07 -4.89 5.38
N ALA A 52 11.59 -3.71 5.79
CA ALA A 52 12.39 -2.51 5.96
C ALA A 52 12.42 -2.10 7.43
N SER A 53 13.58 -1.63 7.88
CA SER A 53 13.73 -0.96 9.17
C SER A 53 12.74 0.20 9.30
N SER A 54 12.09 0.33 10.46
CA SER A 54 11.20 1.45 10.75
C SER A 54 11.94 2.52 11.54
N LEU A 55 12.00 3.72 10.99
CA LEU A 55 12.66 4.87 11.58
C LEU A 55 11.67 6.02 11.73
N THR A 56 11.97 6.93 12.65
CA THR A 56 11.09 8.04 13.00
C THR A 56 11.87 9.34 13.11
N LEU A 57 11.31 10.42 12.56
CA LEU A 57 11.69 11.80 12.86
C LEU A 57 10.48 12.54 13.43
N ASN A 58 10.67 13.24 14.54
CA ASN A 58 9.62 14.01 15.18
C ASN A 58 9.97 15.49 15.24
N TYR A 59 9.26 16.28 14.46
CA TYR A 59 9.32 17.75 14.48
C TYR A 59 8.19 18.36 15.33
N THR A 60 7.39 17.55 16.01
CA THR A 60 6.30 18.03 16.87
C THR A 60 6.79 18.30 18.30
N PRO A 61 6.11 19.16 19.07
CA PRO A 61 6.40 19.32 20.49
C PRO A 61 5.86 18.16 21.35
N TRP A 62 5.29 17.12 20.72
CA TRP A 62 4.59 16.05 21.42
C TRP A 62 5.40 14.77 21.42
N TYR A 63 5.27 14.00 22.50
CA TYR A 63 5.81 12.65 22.53
C TYR A 63 4.91 11.73 21.70
N ILE A 64 5.52 10.91 20.87
CA ILE A 64 4.80 9.90 20.09
C ILE A 64 5.22 8.55 20.65
N HIS A 65 4.26 7.85 21.23
CA HIS A 65 4.52 6.60 21.92
C HIS A 65 4.78 5.44 20.95
N GLN A 66 4.02 5.39 19.87
CA GLN A 66 4.16 4.38 18.82
C GLN A 66 3.36 4.81 17.59
N TRP A 67 3.66 4.17 16.47
CA TRP A 67 2.93 4.36 15.24
C TRP A 67 2.93 3.09 14.38
N GLY A 68 1.96 3.00 13.48
CA GLY A 68 1.83 1.92 12.51
C GLY A 68 1.33 2.40 11.16
N ILE A 69 1.65 1.63 10.12
CA ILE A 69 1.09 1.76 8.77
C ILE A 69 0.32 0.49 8.40
N GLU A 70 -0.68 0.67 7.55
CA GLU A 70 -1.49 -0.40 6.99
C GLU A 70 -1.79 -0.05 5.54
N GLY A 71 -1.46 -0.95 4.61
CA GLY A 71 -1.88 -0.85 3.22
C GLY A 71 -3.28 -1.42 2.99
N PRO A 72 -3.73 -1.47 1.72
CA PRO A 72 -5.01 -2.08 1.38
C PRO A 72 -5.08 -3.55 1.85
N ASP A 73 -6.29 -4.02 2.14
CA ASP A 73 -6.53 -5.41 2.57
C ASP A 73 -5.89 -6.41 1.59
N GLY A 74 -5.17 -7.38 2.14
CA GLY A 74 -4.47 -8.41 1.36
C GLY A 74 -3.19 -7.94 0.64
N SER A 75 -2.78 -6.67 0.82
CA SER A 75 -1.58 -6.15 0.16
C SER A 75 -0.26 -6.62 0.73
N GLY A 76 -0.27 -7.12 1.97
CA GLY A 76 0.93 -7.48 2.71
C GLY A 76 1.71 -6.27 3.23
N VAL A 77 1.25 -5.03 2.99
CA VAL A 77 1.91 -3.81 3.47
C VAL A 77 1.45 -3.49 4.87
N THR A 78 2.35 -3.56 5.83
CA THR A 78 2.06 -3.33 7.25
C THR A 78 3.34 -2.96 7.99
N GLY A 79 3.23 -2.36 9.15
CA GLY A 79 4.39 -2.14 9.99
C GLY A 79 4.17 -1.08 11.05
N GLY A 80 5.25 -0.73 11.73
CA GLY A 80 5.25 0.28 12.77
C GLY A 80 6.64 0.59 13.28
N GLY A 81 6.75 1.69 14.02
CA GLY A 81 8.02 2.22 14.47
C GLY A 81 8.07 2.53 15.96
N PRO A 82 9.28 2.87 16.45
CA PRO A 82 9.51 3.09 17.88
C PRO A 82 8.85 4.39 18.37
N ASN A 83 8.82 4.52 19.69
CA ASN A 83 8.54 5.80 20.33
C ASN A 83 9.56 6.87 19.93
N VAL A 84 9.17 8.14 20.01
CA VAL A 84 10.05 9.27 19.68
C VAL A 84 9.74 10.48 20.57
N TRP A 85 10.80 11.08 21.10
CA TRP A 85 10.71 12.30 21.91
C TRP A 85 10.24 13.50 21.10
N PRO A 86 9.72 14.55 21.75
CA PRO A 86 9.47 15.85 21.11
C PRO A 86 10.70 16.40 20.39
N ALA A 87 10.47 17.28 19.43
CA ALA A 87 11.52 18.10 18.83
C ALA A 87 12.27 18.91 19.89
N GLY A 88 13.55 19.15 19.65
CA GLY A 88 14.36 20.04 20.48
C GLY A 88 13.85 21.48 20.44
N ALA A 89 14.15 22.24 21.49
CA ALA A 89 13.77 23.67 21.58
C ALA A 89 14.37 24.53 20.44
N ASP A 90 15.42 24.04 19.79
CA ASP A 90 16.08 24.63 18.62
C ASP A 90 15.38 24.29 17.28
N GLY A 91 14.26 23.57 17.33
CA GLY A 91 13.49 23.14 16.17
C GLY A 91 14.07 21.94 15.42
N ARG A 92 15.14 21.32 15.94
CA ARG A 92 15.68 20.08 15.36
C ARG A 92 14.77 18.89 15.68
N PRO A 93 14.61 17.93 14.75
CA PRO A 93 13.82 16.76 15.03
C PRO A 93 14.51 15.86 16.05
N SER A 94 13.71 15.17 16.85
CA SER A 94 14.18 13.99 17.56
C SER A 94 14.12 12.77 16.64
N GLY A 95 15.13 11.92 16.73
CA GLY A 95 15.11 10.58 16.14
C GLY A 95 14.34 9.62 17.04
N GLY A 96 13.70 8.62 16.43
CA GLY A 96 13.05 7.53 17.16
C GLY A 96 13.98 6.82 18.13
N GLY A 97 13.40 6.07 19.07
CA GLY A 97 14.13 5.12 19.90
C GLY A 97 14.88 4.06 19.09
N LYS A 98 15.30 2.96 19.73
CA LYS A 98 15.97 1.88 18.99
C LYS A 98 15.10 1.45 17.80
N GLU A 99 15.74 1.32 16.65
CA GLU A 99 15.11 0.81 15.43
C GLU A 99 14.29 -0.44 15.75
N THR A 100 13.01 -0.44 15.36
CA THR A 100 12.15 -1.62 15.46
C THR A 100 12.07 -2.26 14.08
N CYS A 101 12.47 -3.53 14.01
CA CYS A 101 12.23 -4.36 12.83
C CYS A 101 10.82 -4.96 12.90
N CYS A 102 10.07 -5.03 11.80
CA CYS A 102 10.29 -4.43 10.48
C CYS A 102 8.91 -4.06 9.92
N SER A 103 8.87 -3.10 8.99
CA SER A 103 7.70 -2.83 8.19
C SER A 103 7.81 -3.54 6.84
N ASP A 104 6.77 -4.24 6.45
CA ASP A 104 6.63 -4.82 5.12
C ASP A 104 6.17 -3.74 4.16
N ILE A 105 7.02 -3.42 3.18
CA ILE A 105 6.74 -2.41 2.15
C ILE A 105 6.97 -3.01 0.76
N PRO A 106 6.33 -2.51 -0.30
CA PRO A 106 6.56 -3.03 -1.64
C PRO A 106 8.03 -2.90 -2.04
N ALA A 107 8.60 -3.98 -2.58
CA ALA A 107 9.98 -4.01 -3.06
C ALA A 107 10.19 -3.02 -4.23
N ALA A 108 9.15 -2.81 -5.03
CA ALA A 108 9.07 -1.78 -6.05
C ALA A 108 7.95 -0.79 -5.73
N TRP A 109 8.23 0.51 -5.87
CA TRP A 109 7.25 1.57 -5.62
C TRP A 109 5.98 1.41 -6.46
N GLN A 110 4.83 1.66 -5.81
CA GLN A 110 3.49 1.55 -6.39
C GLN A 110 2.81 2.92 -6.38
N PRO A 111 2.39 3.47 -7.54
CA PRO A 111 1.82 4.82 -7.64
C PRO A 111 0.47 4.99 -6.95
N ASP A 112 -0.27 3.90 -6.79
CA ASP A 112 -1.62 3.85 -6.28
C ASP A 112 -1.71 3.25 -4.87
N LEU A 113 -0.57 2.95 -4.26
CA LEU A 113 -0.53 2.55 -2.85
C LEU A 113 -0.99 3.71 -1.97
N MET A 114 -2.06 3.45 -1.22
CA MET A 114 -2.62 4.34 -0.23
C MET A 114 -2.52 3.67 1.13
N LEU A 115 -1.89 4.35 2.09
CA LEU A 115 -1.72 3.84 3.45
C LEU A 115 -2.71 4.49 4.41
N THR A 116 -3.07 3.73 5.44
CA THR A 116 -3.57 4.27 6.70
C THR A 116 -2.41 4.34 7.67
N VAL A 117 -2.21 5.50 8.29
CA VAL A 117 -1.19 5.73 9.32
C VAL A 117 -1.88 6.01 10.63
N ARG A 118 -1.51 5.29 11.69
CA ARG A 118 -2.00 5.54 13.05
C ARG A 118 -0.86 5.79 14.00
N TRP A 119 -1.03 6.73 14.92
CA TRP A 119 -0.01 7.02 15.93
C TRP A 119 -0.62 7.48 17.24
N LEU A 120 0.02 7.11 18.34
CA LEU A 120 -0.40 7.46 19.69
C LEU A 120 0.42 8.65 20.19
N VAL A 121 -0.25 9.77 20.44
CA VAL A 121 0.39 11.03 20.85
C VAL A 121 0.08 11.35 22.30
N ASP A 122 1.10 11.63 23.09
CA ASP A 122 0.94 12.28 24.39
C ASP A 122 1.12 13.79 24.25
N LYS A 123 -0.02 14.48 24.18
CA LYS A 123 -0.09 15.95 24.14
C LYS A 123 -0.15 16.61 25.52
N LYS A 124 -0.45 15.84 26.58
CA LYS A 124 -0.53 16.39 27.94
C LYS A 124 0.81 16.34 28.65
N GLN A 125 1.59 15.29 28.40
CA GLN A 125 2.96 15.12 28.91
C GLN A 125 3.04 15.23 30.45
N ASP A 126 1.97 14.80 31.15
CA ASP A 126 1.85 14.84 32.60
C ASP A 126 2.24 13.49 33.26
N GLY A 127 2.64 12.50 32.45
CA GLY A 127 2.99 11.14 32.87
C GLY A 127 1.80 10.32 33.40
N LYS A 128 0.58 10.86 33.37
CA LYS A 128 -0.62 10.27 34.00
C LYS A 128 -1.75 10.06 33.01
N THR A 129 -1.89 10.95 32.05
CA THR A 129 -2.96 10.92 31.05
C THR A 129 -2.51 10.04 29.88
N PRO A 130 -3.27 8.99 29.54
CA PRO A 130 -3.04 8.24 28.32
C PRO A 130 -3.11 9.16 27.10
N GLY A 131 -2.16 8.96 26.18
CA GLY A 131 -2.16 9.61 24.88
C GLY A 131 -3.43 9.35 24.08
N TYR A 132 -3.55 10.01 22.93
CA TYR A 132 -4.66 9.84 22.01
C TYR A 132 -4.18 9.28 20.68
N TRP A 133 -4.92 8.32 20.15
CA TRP A 133 -4.72 7.81 18.80
C TRP A 133 -5.15 8.84 17.77
N TYR A 134 -4.29 9.04 16.78
CA TYR A 134 -4.57 9.80 15.57
C TYR A 134 -4.48 8.87 14.38
N LYS A 135 -5.23 9.20 13.33
CA LYS A 135 -5.27 8.49 12.05
C LYS A 135 -5.18 9.47 10.90
N ALA A 136 -4.36 9.13 9.91
CA ALA A 136 -4.38 9.72 8.58
C ALA A 136 -4.66 8.62 7.56
N GLU A 137 -5.64 8.85 6.68
CA GLU A 137 -6.01 7.93 5.59
C GLU A 137 -5.50 8.47 4.26
N ASN A 138 -5.43 7.59 3.25
CA ASN A 138 -4.99 7.93 1.90
C ASN A 138 -3.58 8.54 1.86
N VAL A 139 -2.70 8.09 2.76
CA VAL A 139 -1.32 8.56 2.81
C VAL A 139 -0.54 7.96 1.65
N ARG A 140 -0.05 8.83 0.76
CA ARG A 140 0.78 8.45 -0.39
C ARG A 140 2.25 8.39 0.01
N VAL A 141 2.98 7.48 -0.61
CA VAL A 141 4.44 7.40 -0.47
C VAL A 141 5.10 8.03 -1.71
N PRO A 142 6.05 8.97 -1.56
CA PRO A 142 6.83 9.49 -2.68
C PRO A 142 7.50 8.35 -3.45
N LYS A 143 7.73 8.56 -4.75
CA LYS A 143 8.43 7.58 -5.57
C LYS A 143 9.81 7.30 -4.98
N TYR A 144 10.13 6.03 -4.76
CA TYR A 144 11.44 5.59 -4.27
C TYR A 144 12.05 4.56 -5.22
N GLY A 145 13.38 4.52 -5.27
CA GLY A 145 14.16 3.51 -5.97
C GLY A 145 14.27 2.20 -5.19
N ARG A 146 15.47 1.62 -5.14
CA ARG A 146 15.72 0.45 -4.31
C ARG A 146 15.72 0.85 -2.84
N VAL A 147 15.06 0.08 -1.97
CA VAL A 147 15.08 0.32 -0.52
C VAL A 147 16.51 0.18 0.02
N MET A 148 17.04 1.24 0.63
CA MET A 148 18.41 1.27 1.15
C MET A 148 18.56 1.85 2.57
N GLY A 149 17.62 2.70 3.00
CA GLY A 149 17.70 3.41 4.29
C GLY A 149 16.45 3.26 5.17
N GLY A 150 15.57 2.30 4.87
CA GLY A 150 14.38 1.99 5.65
C GLY A 150 13.14 2.85 5.35
N LEU A 151 12.06 2.52 6.04
CA LEU A 151 10.80 3.26 6.07
C LEU A 151 10.87 4.33 7.16
N TRP A 152 10.49 5.56 6.84
CA TRP A 152 10.49 6.68 7.76
C TRP A 152 9.09 7.24 7.96
N ALA A 153 8.68 7.34 9.22
CA ALA A 153 7.59 8.20 9.63
C ALA A 153 8.14 9.55 10.09
N VAL A 154 7.76 10.62 9.39
CA VAL A 154 8.15 11.99 9.72
C VAL A 154 6.93 12.74 10.25
N PHE A 155 6.90 12.95 11.56
CA PHE A 155 5.83 13.69 12.22
C PHE A 155 6.12 15.18 12.24
N LEU A 156 5.12 15.96 11.84
CA LEU A 156 5.22 17.39 11.59
C LEU A 156 4.18 18.15 12.42
N PRO A 157 4.46 19.42 12.81
CA PRO A 157 3.51 20.24 13.55
C PRO A 157 2.13 20.31 12.90
N GLY A 158 1.09 20.40 13.73
CA GLY A 158 -0.30 20.46 13.29
C GLY A 158 -0.86 19.10 12.89
N ASP A 159 -0.48 18.04 13.60
CA ASP A 159 -0.96 16.66 13.39
C ASP A 159 -0.72 16.17 11.97
N ARG A 160 0.43 16.50 11.40
CA ARG A 160 0.81 16.13 10.03
C ARG A 160 1.82 14.99 10.06
N VAL A 161 1.75 14.12 9.05
CA VAL A 161 2.70 13.02 8.88
C VAL A 161 3.09 12.87 7.42
N ARG A 162 4.34 12.52 7.19
CA ARG A 162 4.85 12.04 5.90
C ARG A 162 5.41 10.64 6.11
N ILE A 163 5.06 9.73 5.21
CA ILE A 163 5.71 8.42 5.09
C ILE A 163 6.61 8.45 3.86
N MET A 164 7.86 8.03 4.03
CA MET A 164 8.83 7.96 2.93
C MET A 164 9.74 6.74 3.08
N VAL A 165 10.33 6.32 1.97
CA VAL A 165 11.26 5.19 1.94
C VAL A 165 12.60 5.72 1.43
N ALA A 166 13.63 5.62 2.26
CA ALA A 166 14.96 6.09 1.89
C ALA A 166 15.59 5.11 0.90
N ASP A 167 15.96 5.61 -0.28
CA ASP A 167 16.52 4.83 -1.39
C ASP A 167 18.02 5.11 -1.63
N GLY A 168 18.64 5.87 -0.72
CA GLY A 168 20.06 6.19 -0.74
C GLY A 168 20.41 7.43 -1.57
N GLN A 169 19.45 8.04 -2.26
CA GLN A 169 19.66 9.31 -2.95
C GLN A 169 19.73 10.45 -1.93
N LYS A 170 20.85 11.20 -1.95
CA LYS A 170 21.02 12.37 -1.09
C LYS A 170 20.47 13.61 -1.78
N GLY A 171 19.86 14.50 -1.02
CA GLY A 171 19.34 15.78 -1.53
C GLY A 171 17.93 15.73 -2.11
N ASP A 172 17.29 14.55 -2.17
CA ASP A 172 15.98 14.38 -2.80
C ASP A 172 14.83 14.39 -1.78
N ALA A 173 13.62 14.08 -2.23
CA ALA A 173 12.41 14.09 -1.41
C ALA A 173 12.32 12.94 -0.38
N ASN A 174 13.20 11.95 -0.47
CA ASN A 174 13.29 10.78 0.40
C ASN A 174 14.55 10.77 1.28
N ASP A 175 15.41 11.80 1.17
CA ASP A 175 16.57 11.96 2.03
C ASP A 175 16.13 12.29 3.47
N PRO A 176 16.36 11.40 4.46
CA PRO A 176 16.00 11.66 5.86
C PRO A 176 16.77 12.82 6.49
N GLY A 177 17.88 13.26 5.88
CA GLY A 177 18.60 14.46 6.27
C GLY A 177 17.89 15.77 5.93
N ILE A 178 16.81 15.72 5.14
CA ILE A 178 16.07 16.90 4.68
C ILE A 178 14.66 16.90 5.31
N ARG A 179 14.35 17.97 6.03
CA ARG A 179 12.98 18.18 6.52
C ARG A 179 12.05 18.40 5.31
N PRO A 180 10.94 17.65 5.20
CA PRO A 180 9.95 17.90 4.17
C PRO A 180 9.41 19.33 4.26
N PRO A 181 9.24 20.04 3.12
CA PRO A 181 8.66 21.38 3.14
C PRO A 181 7.18 21.31 3.53
N ASP A 182 6.66 22.37 4.15
CA ASP A 182 5.31 22.37 4.72
C ASP A 182 4.18 22.19 3.69
N ASN A 183 4.47 22.46 2.42
CA ASN A 183 3.58 22.30 1.27
C ASN A 183 3.83 21.01 0.46
N ASP A 184 4.60 20.06 1.01
CA ASP A 184 4.87 18.80 0.33
C ASP A 184 3.57 17.99 0.09
N PRO A 185 3.31 17.54 -1.16
CA PRO A 185 2.06 16.89 -1.55
C PRO A 185 1.85 15.47 -0.97
N TYR A 186 2.86 14.90 -0.32
CA TYR A 186 2.76 13.62 0.39
C TYR A 186 2.68 13.81 1.92
N ILE A 187 2.52 15.04 2.41
CA ILE A 187 2.12 15.27 3.80
C ILE A 187 0.61 15.04 3.93
N ALA A 188 0.25 14.11 4.80
CA ALA A 188 -1.13 13.88 5.20
C ALA A 188 -1.42 14.54 6.55
N ARG A 189 -2.69 14.92 6.76
CA ARG A 189 -3.18 15.44 8.03
C ARG A 189 -3.91 14.34 8.79
N GLY A 190 -3.50 14.13 10.02
CA GLY A 190 -4.17 13.28 10.98
C GLY A 190 -5.35 13.96 11.64
N VAL A 191 -6.30 13.12 12.05
CA VAL A 191 -7.42 13.47 12.92
C VAL A 191 -7.44 12.49 14.08
N VAL A 192 -8.17 12.83 15.16
CA VAL A 192 -8.36 11.90 16.29
C VAL A 192 -9.09 10.65 15.79
N ASP A 193 -8.56 9.47 16.10
CA ASP A 193 -9.18 8.20 15.76
C ASP A 193 -10.15 7.79 16.90
N GLU A 194 -11.42 8.20 16.79
CA GLU A 194 -12.40 7.95 17.85
C GLU A 194 -12.57 6.47 18.19
N GLU A 195 -12.55 5.61 17.16
CA GLU A 195 -12.68 4.17 17.31
C GLU A 195 -11.49 3.58 18.06
N TRP A 196 -10.27 3.90 17.62
CA TRP A 196 -9.07 3.41 18.32
C TRP A 196 -8.95 3.98 19.72
N ASN A 197 -9.35 5.23 19.95
CA ASN A 197 -9.37 5.80 21.28
C ASN A 197 -10.40 5.12 22.20
N ARG A 198 -11.52 4.65 21.65
CA ARG A 198 -12.51 3.85 22.40
C ARG A 198 -11.97 2.46 22.75
N LEU A 199 -11.26 1.81 21.82
CA LEU A 199 -10.85 0.41 21.96
C LEU A 199 -9.50 0.22 22.64
N TYR A 200 -8.51 1.07 22.36
CA TYR A 200 -7.11 0.78 22.65
C TYR A 200 -6.41 1.83 23.52
N ARG A 201 -7.07 2.93 23.89
CA ARG A 201 -6.43 4.02 24.63
C ARG A 201 -5.90 3.63 26.01
N ALA A 202 -6.66 2.82 26.74
CA ALA A 202 -6.29 2.41 28.10
C ALA A 202 -5.19 1.31 28.10
N THR A 203 -5.24 0.39 27.13
CA THR A 203 -4.29 -0.73 27.03
C THR A 203 -2.91 -0.28 26.57
N SER A 204 -2.82 0.76 25.74
CA SER A 204 -1.54 1.36 25.35
C SER A 204 -0.82 2.10 26.48
N PHE A 205 -1.54 2.51 27.55
CA PHE A 205 -0.94 3.15 28.72
C PHE A 205 -0.40 2.14 29.75
N ALA A 206 -0.95 0.93 29.80
CA ALA A 206 -0.46 -0.10 30.72
C ALA A 206 0.98 -0.57 30.36
N ALA A 207 1.40 -0.44 29.11
CA ALA A 207 2.75 -0.76 28.66
C ALA A 207 3.81 0.29 29.06
N THR A 208 3.42 1.48 29.55
CA THR A 208 4.35 2.59 29.84
C THR A 208 4.92 2.60 31.26
N HIS A 209 4.37 1.80 32.18
CA HIS A 209 4.85 1.77 33.57
C HIS A 209 6.12 0.92 33.80
N ASP A 210 6.66 0.29 32.74
CA ASP A 210 7.87 -0.56 32.82
C ASP A 210 9.13 0.04 32.15
N LEU A 211 9.14 1.32 31.74
CA LEU A 211 10.32 1.92 31.11
C LEU A 211 11.11 2.81 32.07
N PRO A 212 12.45 2.59 32.22
CA PRO A 212 13.29 3.45 33.03
C PRO A 212 13.40 4.85 32.40
N GLY A 213 13.27 5.87 33.24
CA GLY A 213 13.37 7.28 32.84
C GLY A 213 14.71 7.65 32.19
N PRO A 214 14.79 8.86 31.60
CA PRO A 214 16.02 9.37 31.01
C PRO A 214 17.15 9.32 32.05
N LYS A 215 18.31 8.79 31.65
CA LYS A 215 19.53 8.90 32.44
C LYS A 215 20.11 10.28 32.17
N ASP A 216 20.26 11.06 33.24
CA ASP A 216 20.98 12.34 33.27
C ASP A 216 22.45 12.17 32.84
#